data_AF-A0A238JDH7-F1
#
_entry.id   AF-A0A238JDH7-F1
#
_cell.length_a   1.000
_cell.length_b   1.000
_cell.length_c   1.000
_cell.angle_alpha   90.00
_cell.angle_beta   90.00
_cell.angle_gamma   90.00
#
_symmetry.space_group_name_H-M   'P 1'
#
loop_
_entity.id
_entity.type
_entity.pdbx_description
1 polymer ?
#
loop_
_entity_poly.entity_id
_entity_poly.type
_entity_poly.pdbx_seq_one_letter_code
_entity_poly.pdbx_strand_id
1 'polypeptide(L)'
;MLKFSSRAISMTILASAIALTFSIIVFLMAVVLVGEGPVIKGIACELNVSEDCLRKDLQKERQKFQQMQRRNQELQAENKKMEALVERLAALDHASSSYVVFYTKSGRRSVTTGHTYASLLKPDDLIGAHCYFFANVTGAGTRQVNLGKMDRRMRLKLSNYNPSELRGTGVSVADIAALQAQCQWPEGAS
;
A
#
# COMPACT_ATOMS: atom_id res chain seq x y z
N MET A 1 56.44 -87.13 -9.79
CA MET A 1 56.40 -85.90 -8.97
C MET A 1 55.25 -85.03 -9.46
N LEU A 2 54.59 -84.27 -8.57
CA LEU A 2 53.37 -83.44 -8.76
C LEU A 2 52.04 -84.13 -8.45
N LYS A 3 51.71 -84.27 -7.16
CA LYS A 3 50.33 -84.53 -6.68
C LYS A 3 50.10 -84.06 -5.23
N PHE A 4 50.53 -82.86 -4.86
CA PHE A 4 50.22 -82.27 -3.54
C PHE A 4 50.21 -80.74 -3.60
N SER A 5 49.17 -80.11 -4.15
CA SER A 5 48.95 -78.67 -3.91
C SER A 5 47.50 -78.16 -4.09
N SER A 6 46.50 -79.02 -4.31
CA SER A 6 45.16 -78.54 -4.68
C SER A 6 44.16 -78.40 -3.52
N ARG A 7 44.46 -78.88 -2.30
CA ARG A 7 43.50 -78.86 -1.17
C ARG A 7 43.65 -77.70 -0.17
N ALA A 8 44.79 -77.01 -0.15
CA ALA A 8 45.02 -75.92 0.81
C ALA A 8 44.36 -74.59 0.42
N ILE A 9 44.15 -74.35 -0.88
CA ILE A 9 43.60 -73.08 -1.40
C ILE A 9 42.08 -72.98 -1.15
N SER A 10 41.37 -74.11 -1.03
CA SER A 10 39.91 -74.11 -0.86
C SER A 10 39.44 -73.78 0.57
N MET A 11 40.28 -73.98 1.60
CA MET A 11 39.88 -73.70 2.99
C MET A 11 40.14 -72.25 3.40
N THR A 12 41.17 -71.60 2.84
CA THR A 12 41.48 -70.18 3.13
C THR A 12 40.48 -69.22 2.50
N ILE A 13 39.94 -69.55 1.33
CA ILE A 13 38.89 -68.76 0.65
C ILE A 13 37.55 -68.86 1.40
N LEU A 14 37.23 -70.03 1.98
CA LEU A 14 36.01 -70.19 2.76
C LEU A 14 36.08 -69.41 4.09
N ALA A 15 37.23 -69.44 4.76
CA ALA A 15 37.43 -68.71 6.03
C ALA A 15 37.39 -67.18 5.86
N SER A 16 37.95 -66.65 4.76
CA SER A 16 37.92 -65.20 4.48
C SER A 16 36.52 -64.71 4.12
N ALA A 17 35.73 -65.50 3.39
CA ALA A 17 34.34 -65.18 3.08
C ALA A 17 33.47 -65.11 4.34
N ILE A 18 33.63 -66.05 5.26
CA ILE A 18 32.87 -66.07 6.53
C ILE A 18 33.23 -64.85 7.39
N ALA A 19 34.52 -64.51 7.51
CA ALA A 19 34.96 -63.32 8.26
C ALA A 19 34.41 -62.01 7.67
N LEU A 20 34.36 -61.89 6.35
CA LEU A 20 33.78 -60.71 5.66
C LEU A 20 32.28 -60.59 5.93
N THR A 21 31.53 -61.69 5.83
CA THR A 21 30.09 -61.67 6.11
C THR A 21 29.80 -61.32 7.57
N PHE A 22 30.59 -61.84 8.51
CA PHE A 22 30.41 -61.54 9.93
C PHE A 22 30.71 -60.07 10.24
N SER A 23 31.75 -59.50 9.63
CA SER A 23 32.09 -58.08 9.77
C SER A 23 30.99 -57.17 9.21
N ILE A 24 30.41 -57.51 8.06
CA ILE A 24 29.29 -56.77 7.47
C ILE A 24 28.04 -56.84 8.37
N ILE A 25 27.72 -58.01 8.92
CA ILE A 25 26.57 -58.19 9.82
C ILE A 25 26.77 -57.39 11.12
N VAL A 26 27.96 -57.43 11.71
CA VAL A 26 28.27 -56.65 12.92
C VAL A 26 28.25 -55.15 12.63
N PHE A 27 28.73 -54.72 11.46
CA PHE A 27 28.66 -53.32 11.05
C PHE A 27 27.23 -52.85 10.83
N LEU A 28 26.38 -53.66 10.18
CA LEU A 28 24.96 -53.37 10.02
C LEU A 28 24.24 -53.31 11.37
N MET A 29 24.50 -54.24 12.28
CA MET A 29 23.96 -54.23 13.65
C MET A 29 24.42 -52.98 14.42
N ALA A 30 25.69 -52.58 14.30
CA ALA A 30 26.22 -51.38 14.95
C ALA A 30 25.60 -50.09 14.37
N VAL A 31 25.39 -50.02 13.06
CA VAL A 31 24.72 -48.87 12.41
C VAL A 31 23.26 -48.78 12.84
N VAL A 32 22.57 -49.90 13.03
CA VAL A 32 21.19 -49.92 13.54
C VAL A 32 21.13 -49.51 15.01
N LEU A 33 22.02 -50.03 15.87
CA LEU A 33 22.04 -49.72 17.31
C LEU A 33 22.52 -48.29 17.63
N VAL A 34 23.43 -47.72 16.82
CA VAL A 34 23.92 -46.33 17.00
C VAL A 34 22.97 -45.30 16.36
N GLY A 35 22.06 -45.74 15.48
CA GLY A 35 21.12 -44.89 14.75
C GLY A 35 19.82 -44.52 15.49
N GLU A 36 19.54 -45.07 16.68
CA GLU A 36 18.23 -44.94 17.35
C GLU A 36 17.95 -43.56 17.99
N GLY A 37 18.87 -42.60 17.94
CA GLY A 37 18.75 -41.33 18.68
C GLY A 37 17.78 -40.28 18.10
N PRO A 38 17.84 -39.93 16.79
CA PRO A 38 17.09 -38.79 16.24
C PRO A 38 15.98 -39.12 15.22
N VAL A 39 16.13 -40.15 14.39
CA VAL A 39 15.19 -40.42 13.28
C VAL A 39 13.88 -41.04 13.77
N ILE A 40 13.95 -41.95 14.75
CA ILE A 40 12.77 -42.58 15.36
C ILE A 40 11.95 -41.54 16.15
N LYS A 41 12.59 -40.53 16.75
CA LYS A 41 11.88 -39.42 17.42
C LYS A 41 11.13 -38.53 16.42
N GLY A 42 11.64 -38.36 15.20
CA GLY A 42 10.94 -37.66 14.12
C GLY A 42 9.68 -38.41 13.66
N ILE A 43 9.81 -39.73 13.44
CA ILE A 43 8.71 -40.58 12.99
C ILE A 43 7.66 -40.80 14.11
N ALA A 44 8.08 -40.88 15.38
CA ALA A 44 7.16 -40.97 16.52
C ALA A 44 6.39 -39.66 16.78
N CYS A 45 6.96 -38.50 16.42
CA CYS A 45 6.23 -37.23 16.38
C CYS A 45 5.23 -37.19 15.21
N GLU A 46 5.58 -37.69 14.02
CA GLU A 46 4.64 -37.79 12.89
C GLU A 46 3.49 -38.78 13.15
N LEU A 47 3.75 -39.84 13.93
CA LEU A 47 2.76 -40.85 14.32
C LEU A 47 2.02 -40.54 15.64
N ASN A 48 2.29 -39.40 16.27
CA ASN A 48 1.57 -38.92 17.48
C ASN A 48 1.67 -39.84 18.72
N VAL A 49 2.73 -40.64 18.84
CA VAL A 49 2.84 -41.71 19.87
C VAL A 49 3.49 -41.23 21.18
N SER A 50 4.04 -40.01 21.22
CA SER A 50 4.81 -39.49 22.36
C SER A 50 4.21 -38.21 22.96
N GLU A 51 3.98 -38.20 24.29
CA GLU A 51 3.52 -37.03 25.06
C GLU A 51 4.41 -35.78 24.86
N ASP A 52 5.71 -35.97 24.64
CA ASP A 52 6.66 -34.86 24.46
C ASP A 52 6.48 -34.16 23.10
N CYS A 53 6.03 -34.89 22.07
CA CYS A 53 5.71 -34.31 20.76
C CYS A 53 4.43 -33.48 20.85
N LEU A 54 3.39 -34.03 21.49
CA LEU A 54 2.12 -33.34 21.72
C LEU A 54 2.34 -32.03 22.50
N ARG A 55 3.17 -32.05 23.55
CA ARG A 55 3.51 -30.84 24.33
C ARG A 55 4.20 -29.76 23.50
N LYS A 56 5.11 -30.13 22.59
CA LYS A 56 5.80 -29.16 21.71
C LYS A 56 4.85 -28.53 20.70
N ASP A 57 3.93 -29.30 20.13
CA ASP A 57 2.95 -28.75 19.19
C ASP A 57 1.93 -27.87 19.90
N LEU A 58 1.48 -28.24 21.09
CA LEU A 58 0.63 -27.40 21.95
C LEU A 58 1.34 -26.09 22.34
N GLN A 59 2.64 -26.11 22.61
CA GLN A 59 3.42 -24.89 22.84
C GLN A 59 3.53 -24.02 21.60
N LYS A 60 3.81 -24.60 20.42
CA LYS A 60 3.85 -23.86 19.15
C LYS A 60 2.50 -23.23 18.83
N GLU A 61 1.41 -23.97 19.02
CA GLU A 61 0.06 -23.48 18.77
C GLU A 61 -0.31 -22.38 19.76
N ARG A 62 0.06 -22.51 21.04
CA ARG A 62 -0.11 -21.46 22.04
C ARG A 62 0.68 -20.19 21.70
N GLN A 63 1.90 -20.32 21.19
CA GLN A 63 2.69 -19.18 20.72
C GLN A 63 2.04 -18.50 19.50
N LYS A 64 1.56 -19.28 18.52
CA LYS A 64 0.82 -18.76 17.36
C LYS A 64 -0.45 -18.02 17.80
N PHE A 65 -1.20 -18.58 18.75
CA PHE A 65 -2.42 -17.97 19.28
C PHE A 65 -2.12 -16.65 19.99
N GLN A 66 -1.08 -16.61 20.83
CA GLN A 66 -0.63 -15.37 21.48
C GLN A 66 -0.19 -14.31 20.47
N GLN A 67 0.52 -14.71 19.40
CA GLN A 67 0.93 -13.79 18.34
C GLN A 67 -0.28 -13.24 17.57
N MET A 68 -1.26 -14.09 17.24
CA MET A 68 -2.51 -13.65 16.62
C MET A 68 -3.31 -12.71 17.52
N GLN A 69 -3.39 -12.98 18.82
CA GLN A 69 -4.05 -12.09 19.78
C GLN A 69 -3.39 -10.70 19.83
N ARG A 70 -2.05 -10.63 19.87
CA ARG A 70 -1.32 -9.36 19.84
C ARG A 70 -1.60 -8.60 18.55
N ARG A 71 -1.55 -9.28 17.40
CA ARG A 71 -1.83 -8.67 16.10
C ARG A 71 -3.26 -8.14 16.01
N ASN A 72 -4.23 -8.88 16.56
CA ASN A 72 -5.61 -8.41 16.64
C ASN A 72 -5.76 -7.18 17.55
N GLN A 73 -5.05 -7.13 18.67
CA GLN A 73 -5.05 -5.95 19.55
C GLN A 73 -4.42 -4.73 18.87
N GLU A 74 -3.32 -4.92 18.14
CA GLU A 74 -2.68 -3.87 17.35
C GLU A 74 -3.62 -3.33 16.26
N LEU A 75 -4.25 -4.22 15.49
CA LEU A 75 -5.22 -3.84 14.46
C LEU A 75 -6.45 -3.12 15.05
N GLN A 76 -6.95 -3.59 16.20
CA GLN A 76 -8.04 -2.89 16.90
C GLN A 76 -7.62 -1.50 17.37
N ALA A 77 -6.38 -1.33 17.85
CA ALA A 77 -5.87 -0.03 18.25
C ALA A 77 -5.69 0.91 17.05
N GLU A 78 -5.26 0.39 15.90
CA GLU A 78 -5.13 1.14 14.65
C GLU A 78 -6.50 1.57 14.09
N ASN A 79 -7.47 0.65 14.06
CA ASN A 79 -8.84 0.97 13.66
C ASN A 79 -9.45 2.07 14.52
N LYS A 80 -9.29 2.01 15.85
CA LYS A 80 -9.76 3.08 16.75
C LYS A 80 -9.09 4.43 16.48
N LYS A 81 -7.80 4.43 16.12
CA LYS A 81 -7.10 5.67 15.73
C LYS A 81 -7.65 6.23 14.42
N MET A 82 -7.91 5.37 13.43
CA MET A 82 -8.52 5.78 12.16
C MET A 82 -9.94 6.31 12.35
N GLU A 83 -10.78 5.65 13.15
CA GLU A 83 -12.13 6.12 13.49
C GLU A 83 -12.08 7.51 14.13
N ALA A 84 -11.22 7.74 15.12
CA ALA A 84 -11.05 9.05 15.75
C ALA A 84 -10.58 10.13 14.77
N LEU A 85 -9.74 9.76 13.79
CA LEU A 85 -9.26 10.69 12.76
C LEU A 85 -10.37 11.06 11.77
N VAL A 86 -11.18 10.08 11.37
CA VAL A 86 -12.37 10.31 10.53
C VAL A 86 -13.39 11.18 11.26
N GLU A 87 -13.66 10.93 12.55
CA GLU A 87 -14.57 11.75 13.35
C GLU A 87 -14.07 13.20 13.45
N ARG A 88 -12.76 13.41 13.64
CA ARG A 88 -12.16 14.74 13.65
C ARG A 88 -12.26 15.44 12.29
N LEU A 89 -12.09 14.70 11.19
CA LEU A 89 -12.28 15.24 9.83
C LEU A 89 -13.76 15.60 9.58
N ALA A 90 -14.71 14.78 10.04
CA ALA A 90 -16.13 15.08 9.94
C ALA A 90 -16.51 16.32 10.76
N ALA A 91 -15.93 16.50 11.95
CA ALA A 91 -16.11 17.71 12.74
C ALA A 91 -15.57 18.97 12.03
N LEU A 92 -14.43 18.86 11.35
CA LEU A 92 -13.88 19.95 10.52
C LEU A 92 -14.75 20.23 9.30
N ASP A 93 -15.26 19.19 8.65
CA ASP A 93 -16.15 19.31 7.49
C ASP A 93 -17.47 20.00 7.84
N HIS A 94 -18.06 19.67 9.01
CA HIS A 94 -19.21 20.39 9.53
C HIS A 94 -18.94 21.89 9.78
N ALA A 95 -17.69 22.25 10.09
CA ALA A 95 -17.29 23.65 10.25
C ALA A 95 -17.03 24.35 8.89
N SER A 96 -16.57 23.63 7.87
CA SER A 96 -16.35 24.15 6.53
C SER A 96 -17.43 23.66 5.55
N SER A 97 -18.54 24.39 5.45
CA SER A 97 -19.63 24.09 4.49
C SER A 97 -19.21 24.01 3.01
N SER A 98 -18.00 24.44 2.67
CA SER A 98 -17.31 24.21 1.40
C SER A 98 -15.82 24.53 1.55
N TYR A 99 -14.99 24.03 0.64
CA TYR A 99 -13.58 24.44 0.52
C TYR A 99 -13.24 24.85 -0.91
N VAL A 100 -12.19 25.66 -1.08
CA VAL A 100 -11.77 26.16 -2.40
C VAL A 100 -10.32 25.79 -2.67
N VAL A 101 -10.07 25.17 -3.82
CA VAL A 101 -8.72 24.90 -4.35
C VAL A 101 -8.38 25.97 -5.37
N PHE A 102 -7.25 26.66 -5.17
CA PHE A 102 -6.82 27.75 -6.03
C PHE A 102 -5.69 27.33 -6.96
N TYR A 103 -5.84 27.64 -8.25
CA TYR A 103 -4.85 27.46 -9.29
C TYR A 103 -4.47 28.82 -9.83
N THR A 104 -3.18 29.15 -9.81
CA THR A 104 -2.69 30.45 -10.32
C THR A 104 -1.78 30.21 -11.52
N LYS A 105 -2.09 30.89 -12.62
CA LYS A 105 -1.27 30.91 -13.83
C LYS A 105 -0.68 32.29 -14.01
N SER A 106 0.65 32.36 -13.93
CA SER A 106 1.40 33.59 -14.15
C SER A 106 1.66 33.81 -15.64
N GLY A 107 1.36 35.01 -16.12
CA GLY A 107 1.64 35.48 -17.47
C GLY A 107 1.84 36.99 -17.48
N ARG A 108 1.44 37.67 -18.56
CA ARG A 108 1.40 39.15 -18.58
C ARG A 108 0.55 39.73 -17.44
N ARG A 109 -0.48 38.99 -17.03
CA ARG A 109 -1.26 39.20 -15.80
C ARG A 109 -1.45 37.85 -15.13
N SER A 110 -1.48 37.83 -13.80
CA SER A 110 -1.73 36.61 -13.03
C SER A 110 -3.23 36.30 -13.03
N VAL A 111 -3.59 35.10 -13.48
CA VAL A 111 -4.96 34.61 -13.49
C VAL A 111 -5.12 33.56 -12.41
N THR A 112 -6.13 33.71 -11.55
CA THR A 112 -6.45 32.77 -10.48
C THR A 112 -7.79 32.11 -10.78
N THR A 113 -7.83 30.77 -10.70
CA THR A 113 -9.05 29.97 -10.78
C THR A 113 -9.27 29.27 -9.46
N GLY A 114 -10.43 29.47 -8.83
CA GLY A 114 -10.84 28.78 -7.61
C GLY A 114 -11.91 27.73 -7.92
N HIS A 115 -11.66 26.46 -7.56
CA HIS A 115 -12.64 25.37 -7.62
C HIS A 115 -13.25 25.18 -6.24
N THR A 116 -14.56 25.28 -6.14
CA THR A 116 -15.30 25.16 -4.89
C THR A 116 -15.93 23.78 -4.80
N TYR A 117 -15.63 23.05 -3.73
CA TYR A 117 -16.13 21.70 -3.47
C TYR A 117 -17.05 21.71 -2.25
N ALA A 118 -17.98 20.75 -2.20
CA ALA A 118 -18.98 20.67 -1.14
C ALA A 118 -18.41 20.34 0.23
N SER A 119 -17.43 19.45 0.29
CA SER A 119 -16.98 18.84 1.54
C SER A 119 -15.59 18.25 1.32
N LEU A 120 -14.71 18.38 2.31
CA LEU A 120 -13.38 17.77 2.30
C LEU A 120 -13.45 16.24 2.24
N LEU A 121 -14.57 15.66 2.72
CA LEU A 121 -14.82 14.21 2.69
C LEU A 121 -15.34 13.73 1.34
N LYS A 122 -15.81 14.64 0.47
CA LYS A 122 -16.33 14.35 -0.87
C LYS A 122 -15.64 15.25 -1.89
N PRO A 123 -14.35 15.01 -2.18
CA PRO A 123 -13.58 15.86 -3.08
C PRO A 123 -14.08 15.82 -4.54
N ASP A 124 -14.94 14.86 -4.90
CA ASP A 124 -15.53 14.77 -6.23
C ASP A 124 -16.79 15.65 -6.40
N ASP A 125 -17.39 16.12 -5.29
CA ASP A 125 -18.61 16.95 -5.31
C ASP A 125 -18.26 18.42 -5.57
N LEU A 126 -17.91 18.72 -6.81
CA LEU A 126 -17.63 20.08 -7.29
C LEU A 126 -18.92 20.92 -7.34
N ILE A 127 -18.92 22.04 -6.61
CA ILE A 127 -20.05 22.97 -6.50
C ILE A 127 -19.95 24.13 -7.50
N GLY A 128 -18.76 24.46 -7.95
CA GLY A 128 -18.57 25.57 -8.87
C GLY A 128 -17.13 25.94 -9.06
N ALA A 129 -16.88 26.88 -9.96
CA ALA A 129 -15.58 27.46 -10.15
C ALA A 129 -15.69 28.94 -10.49
N HIS A 130 -14.66 29.72 -10.19
CA HIS A 130 -14.58 31.12 -10.59
C HIS A 130 -13.17 31.44 -11.04
N CYS A 131 -13.04 32.29 -12.05
CA CYS A 131 -11.76 32.71 -12.58
C CYS A 131 -11.69 34.23 -12.60
N TYR A 132 -10.58 34.79 -12.15
CA TYR A 132 -10.38 36.22 -12.03
C TYR A 132 -8.92 36.61 -12.16
N PHE A 133 -8.67 37.90 -12.31
CA PHE A 133 -7.34 38.51 -12.15
C PHE A 133 -7.46 39.81 -11.36
N PHE A 134 -6.35 40.26 -10.78
CA PHE A 134 -6.29 41.57 -10.15
C PHE A 134 -5.78 42.62 -11.14
N ALA A 135 -6.44 43.77 -11.14
CA ALA A 135 -6.09 44.90 -11.99
C ALA A 135 -6.16 46.21 -11.20
N ASN A 136 -5.25 47.13 -11.50
CA ASN A 136 -5.33 48.49 -10.98
C ASN A 136 -6.34 49.27 -11.83
N VAL A 137 -7.42 49.74 -11.20
CA VAL A 137 -8.45 50.55 -11.82
C VAL A 137 -8.18 52.01 -11.46
N THR A 138 -8.11 52.89 -12.46
CA THR A 138 -7.90 54.32 -12.26
C THR A 138 -8.93 54.90 -11.29
N GLY A 139 -8.46 55.47 -10.17
CA GLY A 139 -9.30 56.07 -9.13
C GLY A 139 -9.93 55.08 -8.12
N ALA A 140 -9.82 53.77 -8.33
CA ALA A 140 -10.45 52.76 -7.47
C ALA A 140 -9.49 51.72 -6.87
N GLY A 141 -8.19 51.81 -7.17
CA GLY A 141 -7.14 50.94 -6.66
C GLY A 141 -7.12 49.55 -7.31
N THR A 142 -6.47 48.59 -6.65
CA THR A 142 -6.46 47.19 -7.11
C THR A 142 -7.82 46.55 -6.89
N ARG A 143 -8.42 46.01 -7.96
CA ARG A 143 -9.72 45.34 -7.95
C ARG A 143 -9.61 43.95 -8.58
N GLN A 144 -10.45 43.04 -8.09
CA GLN A 144 -10.66 41.75 -8.73
C GLN A 144 -11.59 41.92 -9.92
N VAL A 145 -11.13 41.50 -11.10
CA VAL A 145 -11.94 41.46 -12.33
C VAL A 145 -12.27 40.01 -12.64
N ASN A 146 -13.55 39.68 -12.66
CA ASN A 146 -14.03 38.33 -12.93
C ASN A 146 -13.96 38.02 -14.42
N LEU A 147 -13.27 36.94 -14.78
CA LEU A 147 -13.14 36.45 -16.16
C LEU A 147 -14.21 35.42 -16.51
N GLY A 148 -14.75 34.73 -15.51
CA GLY A 148 -15.82 33.76 -15.69
C GLY A 148 -16.20 33.08 -14.39
N LYS A 149 -17.34 32.38 -14.42
CA LYS A 149 -17.80 31.51 -13.34
C LYS A 149 -18.49 30.27 -13.90
N MET A 150 -18.43 29.19 -13.15
CA MET A 150 -19.11 27.93 -13.41
C MET A 150 -20.02 27.60 -12.23
N ASP A 151 -21.27 27.23 -12.51
CA ASP A 151 -22.24 26.84 -11.47
C ASP A 151 -22.18 25.34 -11.12
N ARG A 152 -23.01 24.91 -10.17
CA ARG A 152 -23.15 23.50 -9.73
C ARG A 152 -23.55 22.53 -10.84
N ARG A 153 -24.07 23.03 -11.96
CA ARG A 153 -24.47 22.22 -13.12
C ARG A 153 -23.40 22.22 -14.21
N MET A 154 -22.17 22.58 -13.86
CA MET A 154 -21.03 22.68 -14.79
C MET A 154 -21.24 23.69 -15.92
N ARG A 155 -22.17 24.63 -15.76
CA ARG A 155 -22.44 25.64 -16.79
C ARG A 155 -21.52 26.82 -16.64
N LEU A 156 -20.74 27.08 -17.67
CA LEU A 156 -19.74 28.13 -17.74
C LEU A 156 -20.37 29.43 -18.24
N LYS A 157 -20.07 30.53 -17.54
CA LYS A 157 -20.45 31.90 -17.92
C LYS A 157 -19.20 32.76 -17.98
N LEU A 158 -18.69 32.96 -19.18
CA LEU A 158 -17.49 33.76 -19.45
C LEU A 158 -17.77 35.27 -19.55
N SER A 159 -19.00 35.68 -19.88
CA SER A 159 -19.36 37.09 -20.04
C SER A 159 -19.74 37.79 -18.73
N ASN A 160 -19.12 37.39 -17.61
CA ASN A 160 -19.47 37.87 -16.26
C ASN A 160 -18.52 38.97 -15.76
N TYR A 161 -18.24 39.96 -16.61
CA TYR A 161 -17.41 41.12 -16.28
C TYR A 161 -18.17 42.43 -16.46
N ASN A 162 -17.88 43.41 -15.61
CA ASN A 162 -18.47 44.74 -15.69
C ASN A 162 -17.71 45.59 -16.74
N PRO A 163 -18.34 46.04 -17.84
CA PRO A 163 -17.65 46.78 -18.90
C PRO A 163 -17.04 48.12 -18.44
N SER A 164 -17.59 48.74 -17.38
CA SER A 164 -17.03 49.98 -16.84
C SER A 164 -15.72 49.74 -16.08
N GLU A 165 -15.64 48.67 -15.29
CA GLU A 165 -14.41 48.25 -14.60
C GLU A 165 -13.32 47.91 -15.61
N LEU A 166 -13.69 47.18 -16.67
CA LEU A 166 -12.77 46.77 -17.72
C LEU A 166 -12.11 47.96 -18.43
N ARG A 167 -12.88 49.00 -18.76
CA ARG A 167 -12.34 50.24 -19.33
C ARG A 167 -11.30 50.91 -18.42
N GLY A 168 -11.51 50.87 -17.11
CA GLY A 168 -10.59 51.45 -16.12
C GLY A 168 -9.29 50.66 -15.91
N THR A 169 -9.18 49.44 -16.44
CA THR A 169 -8.00 48.57 -16.29
C THR A 169 -7.02 48.61 -17.47
N GLY A 170 -7.39 49.27 -18.58
CA GLY A 170 -6.59 49.26 -19.81
C GLY A 170 -6.46 47.88 -20.47
N VAL A 171 -7.39 46.96 -20.16
CA VAL A 171 -7.47 45.63 -20.77
C VAL A 171 -8.42 45.70 -21.95
N SER A 172 -7.98 45.25 -23.13
CA SER A 172 -8.86 45.19 -24.30
C SER A 172 -9.79 43.97 -24.23
N VAL A 173 -10.89 44.01 -24.99
CA VAL A 173 -11.79 42.84 -25.12
C VAL A 173 -11.05 41.63 -25.70
N ALA A 174 -10.09 41.85 -26.60
CA ALA A 174 -9.24 40.79 -27.14
C ALA A 174 -8.33 40.16 -26.07
N ASP A 175 -7.79 40.97 -25.16
CA ASP A 175 -6.99 40.47 -24.04
C ASP A 175 -7.82 39.62 -23.07
N ILE A 176 -9.12 39.92 -22.91
CA ILE A 176 -10.01 39.15 -22.03
C ILE A 176 -10.12 37.71 -22.51
N ALA A 177 -10.27 37.46 -23.81
CA ALA A 177 -10.31 36.09 -24.34
C ALA A 177 -8.99 35.34 -24.04
N ALA A 178 -7.84 36.01 -24.17
CA ALA A 178 -6.54 35.43 -23.86
C ALA A 178 -6.35 35.15 -22.35
N LEU A 179 -6.95 35.97 -21.47
CA LEU A 179 -6.97 35.73 -20.03
C LEU A 179 -7.94 34.61 -19.65
N GLN A 180 -9.10 34.54 -20.31
CA GLN A 180 -10.07 33.45 -20.11
C GLN A 180 -9.50 32.09 -20.51
N ALA A 181 -8.70 32.04 -21.58
CA ALA A 181 -7.99 30.82 -21.99
C ALA A 181 -6.92 30.34 -20.99
N GLN A 182 -6.55 31.18 -20.02
CA GLN A 182 -5.63 30.81 -18.94
C GLN A 182 -6.34 30.22 -17.71
N CYS A 183 -7.67 30.36 -17.63
CA CYS A 183 -8.47 29.78 -16.57
C CYS A 183 -8.40 28.25 -16.62
N GLN A 184 -8.26 27.62 -15.46
CA GLN A 184 -8.24 26.17 -15.34
C GLN A 184 -9.65 25.67 -15.00
N TRP A 185 -10.45 25.38 -16.02
CA TRP A 185 -11.79 24.84 -15.80
C TRP A 185 -11.76 23.32 -15.59
N PRO A 186 -12.64 22.78 -14.74
CA PRO A 186 -12.77 21.34 -14.57
C PRO A 186 -13.33 20.68 -15.83
N GLU A 187 -13.03 19.39 -16.02
CA GLU A 187 -13.47 18.63 -17.18
C GLU A 187 -15.00 18.61 -17.28
N GLY A 188 -15.54 18.78 -18.50
CA GLY A 188 -16.98 18.83 -18.74
C GLY A 188 -17.66 20.18 -18.48
N ALA A 189 -16.91 21.23 -18.09
CA ALA A 189 -17.44 22.59 -18.06
C ALA A 189 -17.84 23.04 -19.48
N SER A 190 -19.08 23.52 -19.65
CA SER A 190 -19.65 23.94 -20.95
C SER A 190 -20.49 25.21 -20.89
#